data_AF-A0A399G4S0-F1
#
_entry.id   AF-A0A399G4S0-F1
#
_cell.length_a   1.000
_cell.length_b   1.000
_cell.length_c   1.000
_cell.angle_alpha   90.00
_cell.angle_beta   90.00
_cell.angle_gamma   90.00
#
_symmetry.space_group_name_H-M   'P 1'
#
loop_
_entity.id
_entity.type
_entity.pdbx_description
1 polymer ?
#
loop_
_entity_poly.entity_id
_entity_poly.type
_entity_poly.pdbx_seq_one_letter_code
_entity_poly.pdbx_strand_id
1 'polypeptide(L)' 'MCERGVPADEDDGHVFTPEGLSDAQAMGEACVVCHARWPRPRHPLGVLPDGAPVYGCAECAQLALDHHTNTLEQHLLATH' A
#
# COMPACT_ATOMS: atom_id res chain seq x y z
N MET A 1 9.42 31.46 2.99
CA MET A 1 10.30 30.51 2.29
C MET A 1 10.17 29.18 3.00
N CYS A 2 9.47 28.27 2.33
CA CYS A 2 9.15 26.88 2.68
C CYS A 2 8.39 26.68 4.00
N GLU A 3 7.07 26.82 3.90
CA GLU A 3 6.12 26.14 4.77
C GLU A 3 6.51 24.66 4.93
N ARG A 4 6.67 24.23 6.18
CA ARG A 4 6.79 22.81 6.52
C ARG A 4 5.38 22.24 6.38
N GLY A 5 5.03 21.83 5.16
CA GLY A 5 3.82 21.08 4.90
C GLY A 5 3.80 19.88 5.84
N VAL A 6 2.79 19.83 6.70
CA VAL A 6 2.48 18.64 7.50
C VAL A 6 2.26 17.51 6.48
N PRO A 7 3.00 16.38 6.54
CA PRO A 7 2.66 15.25 5.68
C PRO A 7 1.21 14.89 6.01
N ALA A 8 0.35 15.01 5.00
CA ALA A 8 -1.04 14.60 5.08
C ALA A 8 -1.07 13.20 5.69
N ASP A 9 -1.82 13.04 6.79
CA ASP A 9 -2.08 11.78 7.50
C ASP A 9 -1.20 10.62 7.02
N GLU A 10 -0.05 10.45 7.66
CA GLU A 10 0.77 9.25 7.54
C GLU A 10 -0.06 8.07 8.08
N ASP A 11 -0.99 7.58 7.27
CA ASP A 11 -1.19 6.13 7.17
C ASP A 11 0.23 5.59 7.03
N ASP A 12 0.69 4.86 8.05
CA ASP A 12 1.98 4.17 8.16
C ASP A 12 2.11 3.19 6.98
N GLY A 13 2.21 3.77 5.78
CA GLY A 13 1.89 3.13 4.53
C GLY A 13 3.00 2.15 4.26
N HIS A 14 2.63 0.89 4.05
CA HIS A 14 3.59 -0.17 3.78
C HIS A 14 4.53 0.25 2.64
N VAL A 15 5.84 0.29 2.92
CA VAL A 15 6.84 0.64 1.91
C VAL A 15 7.15 -0.59 1.07
N PHE A 16 6.75 -0.57 -0.19
CA PHE A 16 7.02 -1.62 -1.15
C PHE A 16 8.45 -1.48 -1.71
N THR A 17 9.16 -2.61 -1.81
CA THR A 17 10.42 -2.65 -2.53
C THR A 17 10.15 -2.60 -4.04
N PRO A 18 10.79 -1.69 -4.79
CA PRO A 18 10.62 -1.62 -6.24
C PRO A 18 11.20 -2.85 -6.95
N GLU A 19 12.17 -3.52 -6.31
CA GLU A 19 12.75 -4.77 -6.79
C GLU A 19 11.67 -5.86 -6.90
N GLY A 20 11.44 -6.34 -8.12
CA GLY A 20 10.43 -7.37 -8.41
C GLY A 20 9.08 -6.84 -8.89
N LEU A 21 8.86 -5.51 -8.83
CA LEU A 21 7.69 -4.91 -9.46
C LEU A 21 7.91 -4.75 -10.97
N SER A 22 6.86 -5.05 -11.74
CA SER A 22 6.81 -4.64 -13.14
C SER A 22 6.54 -3.14 -13.25
N ASP A 23 6.94 -2.52 -14.37
CA ASP A 23 6.67 -1.11 -14.65
C ASP A 23 5.18 -0.76 -14.48
N ALA A 24 4.30 -1.66 -14.92
CA ALA A 24 2.86 -1.48 -14.78
C ALA A 24 2.39 -1.41 -13.31
N GLN A 25 3.04 -2.12 -12.39
CA GLN A 25 2.73 -2.05 -10.95
C GLN A 25 3.29 -0.76 -10.34
N ALA A 26 4.53 -0.42 -10.64
CA ALA A 26 5.18 0.80 -10.17
C ALA A 26 4.46 2.07 -10.65
N MET A 27 3.84 2.02 -11.84
CA MET A 27 3.07 3.12 -12.43
C MET A 27 1.58 3.12 -12.02
N GLY A 28 1.13 2.18 -11.17
CA GLY A 28 -0.28 2.10 -10.74
C GLY A 28 -1.26 1.69 -11.85
N GLU A 29 -0.77 0.96 -12.85
CA GLU A 29 -1.56 0.40 -13.95
C GLU A 29 -1.95 -1.07 -13.71
N ALA A 30 -1.24 -1.74 -12.80
CA ALA A 30 -1.46 -3.13 -12.39
C ALA A 30 -1.48 -3.25 -10.87
N CYS A 31 -2.25 -4.21 -10.35
CA CYS A 31 -2.31 -4.48 -8.92
C CYS A 31 -0.91 -4.91 -8.44
N VAL A 32 -0.38 -4.23 -7.42
CA VAL A 32 0.95 -4.55 -6.87
C VAL A 32 1.04 -5.97 -6.30
N VAL A 33 -0.11 -6.57 -5.94
CA VAL A 33 -0.18 -7.94 -5.38
C VAL A 33 -0.42 -9.00 -6.47
N CYS A 34 -1.47 -8.86 -7.27
CA CYS A 34 -1.92 -9.92 -8.20
C CYS A 34 -1.65 -9.61 -9.69
N HIS A 35 -1.02 -8.47 -10.00
CA HIS A 35 -0.67 -8.04 -11.36
C HIS A 35 -1.86 -7.75 -12.30
N ALA A 36 -3.10 -7.86 -11.82
CA ALA A 36 -4.29 -7.57 -12.60
C ALA A 36 -4.32 -6.10 -13.04
N ARG A 37 -4.58 -5.86 -14.33
CA ARG A 37 -4.65 -4.52 -14.94
C ARG A 37 -6.07 -4.00 -15.14
N TRP A 38 -7.06 -4.88 -15.11
CA TRP A 38 -8.46 -4.54 -15.32
C TRP A 38 -9.37 -5.20 -14.27
N PRO A 39 -10.34 -4.47 -13.70
CA PRO A 39 -10.49 -3.02 -13.75
C PRO A 39 -9.24 -2.32 -13.19
N ARG A 40 -8.92 -1.11 -13.69
CA ARG A 40 -7.65 -0.46 -13.34
C ARG A 40 -7.58 -0.24 -11.82
N PRO A 41 -6.50 -0.66 -11.13
CA PRO A 41 -6.32 -0.48 -9.69
C PRO A 41 -6.49 0.98 -9.24
N ARG A 42 -7.15 1.17 -8.10
CA ARG A 42 -7.44 2.50 -7.52
C ARG A 42 -7.29 2.57 -6.01
N HIS A 43 -7.14 1.43 -5.34
CA HIS A 43 -7.04 1.38 -3.89
C HIS A 43 -5.57 1.50 -3.51
N PRO A 44 -5.13 2.55 -2.81
CA PRO A 44 -3.75 2.67 -2.36
C PRO A 44 -3.44 1.54 -1.37
N LEU A 45 -2.32 0.86 -1.54
CA LEU A 45 -1.85 -0.19 -0.62
C LEU A 45 -0.56 0.19 0.12
N GLY A 46 0.10 1.24 -0.32
CA GLY A 46 1.38 1.68 0.24
C GLY A 46 2.12 2.59 -0.72
N VAL A 47 3.41 2.74 -0.49
CA VAL A 47 4.28 3.66 -1.23
C VAL A 47 5.58 2.99 -1.65
N LEU A 48 6.18 3.49 -2.73
CA LEU A 48 7.56 3.21 -3.10
C LEU A 48 8.51 4.04 -2.22
N PRO A 49 9.82 3.70 -2.14
CA PRO A 49 10.81 4.47 -1.41
C PRO A 49 10.94 5.93 -1.90
N ASP A 50 10.60 6.19 -3.16
CA ASP A 50 10.56 7.54 -3.74
C ASP A 50 9.26 8.32 -3.40
N GLY A 51 8.37 7.73 -2.60
CA GLY A 51 7.09 8.30 -2.18
C GLY A 51 5.94 8.12 -3.18
N ALA A 52 6.18 7.47 -4.32
CA ALA A 52 5.13 7.21 -5.29
C ALA A 52 4.13 6.15 -4.77
N PRO A 53 2.81 6.39 -4.83
CA PRO A 53 1.83 5.43 -4.31
C PRO A 53 1.71 4.20 -5.23
N VAL A 54 1.55 3.03 -4.62
CA VAL A 54 1.20 1.78 -5.33
C VAL A 54 -0.25 1.40 -5.05
N TYR A 55 -0.85 0.72 -6.03
CA TYR A 55 -2.29 0.46 -6.04
C TYR A 55 -2.62 -1.02 -6.12
N GLY A 56 -3.74 -1.39 -5.50
CA GLY A 56 -4.37 -2.70 -5.54
C GLY A 56 -5.73 -2.67 -6.24
N CYS A 57 -6.14 -3.85 -6.72
CA CYS A 57 -7.54 -4.10 -7.04
C CYS A 57 -8.37 -4.13 -5.74
N ALA A 58 -9.70 -4.06 -5.86
CA ALA A 58 -10.60 -4.03 -4.71
C ALA A 58 -10.41 -5.24 -3.78
N GLU A 59 -10.26 -6.43 -4.34
CA GLU A 59 -10.08 -7.67 -3.57
C GLU A 59 -8.77 -7.69 -2.79
N CYS A 60 -7.64 -7.39 -3.44
CA CYS A 60 -6.35 -7.32 -2.74
C CYS A 60 -6.31 -6.19 -1.70
N ALA A 61 -7.05 -5.10 -1.91
CA ALA A 61 -7.17 -4.04 -0.92
C ALA A 61 -7.93 -4.47 0.33
N GLN A 62 -9.02 -5.23 0.17
CA GLN A 62 -9.72 -5.81 1.32
C GLN A 62 -8.82 -6.79 2.07
N LEU A 63 -8.14 -7.68 1.35
CA LEU A 63 -7.22 -8.64 1.97
C LEU A 63 -6.09 -7.95 2.75
N ALA A 64 -5.56 -6.83 2.24
CA ALA A 64 -4.54 -6.05 2.94
C ALA A 64 -5.09 -5.41 4.23
N LEU A 65 -6.29 -4.84 4.19
CA LEU A 65 -6.96 -4.26 5.36
C LEU A 65 -7.25 -5.33 6.44
N ASP A 66 -7.76 -6.48 6.01
CA ASP A 66 -8.02 -7.61 6.90
C ASP A 66 -6.71 -8.10 7.55
N HIS A 67 -5.63 -8.22 6.76
CA HIS A 67 -4.34 -8.64 7.26
C HIS A 67 -3.77 -7.65 8.29
N HIS A 68 -3.87 -6.35 8.02
CA HIS A 68 -3.42 -5.31 8.95
C HIS A 68 -4.18 -5.37 10.27
N THR A 69 -5.52 -5.44 10.21
CA THR A 69 -6.38 -5.54 11.41
C THR A 69 -6.04 -6.77 12.25
N ASN A 70 -5.94 -7.94 11.62
CA ASN A 70 -5.56 -9.18 12.30
C ASN A 70 -4.18 -9.08 12.97
N THR A 71 -3.21 -8.45 12.29
CA THR A 71 -1.85 -8.29 12.82
C THR A 71 -1.82 -7.42 14.08
N LEU A 72 -2.62 -6.34 14.11
CA LEU A 72 -2.75 -5.48 15.29
C LEU A 72 -3.38 -6.23 16.46
N GLU A 73 -4.45 -6.99 16.23
CA GLU A 73 -5.11 -7.79 17.27
C GLU A 73 -4.16 -8.84 17.87
N GLN A 74 -3.40 -9.53 17.03
CA GLN A 74 -2.39 -10.51 17.47
C GLN A 74 -1.30 -9.85 18.32
N HIS A 75 -0.83 -8.66 17.94
CA HIS A 75 0.19 -7.94 18.69
C HIS A 75 -0.32 -7.50 20.08
N LEU A 76 -1.57 -7.04 20.17
CA LEU A 76 -2.21 -6.68 21.43
C LEU A 76 -2.34 -7.89 22.37
N LEU A 77 -2.71 -9.06 21.84
CA LEU A 77 -2.81 -10.29 22.64
C LEU A 77 -1.44 -10.79 23.12
N ALA A 78 -0.40 -10.63 22.31
CA ALA A 78 0.96 -11.09 22.61
C ALA A 78 1.72 -10.19 23.61
N THR A 79 1.19 -9.01 23.94
CA THR A 79 1.81 -8.04 24.87
C THR A 79 1.28 -8.14 26.31
N HIS A 80 0.44 -9.14 26.60
CA HIS A 80 -0.05 -9.51 27.94
C HIS A 80 0.64 -10.77 28.50
#